data_AF-A0A168SX53-F1
#
_entry.id   AF-A0A168SX53-F1
#
_cell.length_a   1.000
_cell.length_b   1.000
_cell.length_c   1.000
_cell.angle_alpha   90.00
_cell.angle_beta   90.00
_cell.angle_gamma   90.00
#
_symmetry.space_group_name_H-M   'P 1'
#
loop_
_entity.id
_entity.type
_entity.pdbx_description
1 polymer ?
#
loop_
_entity_poly.entity_id
_entity_poly.type
_entity_poly.pdbx_seq_one_letter_code
_entity_poly.pdbx_strand_id
1 'polypeptide(L)'
;MEQHNDKRCISHKPSKRIDAINGRLPHIWSILLSCSAALNPPTSLCKKLFPAIGERHDRLAAKELSPGDPVQPTVAENAFLQVLIMFRKTFIQDSVLMMELHPFYHIWQHSIFSDPAYLSFKR
;
A
#
# COMPACT_ATOMS: atom_id res chain seq x y z
N MET A 1 11.51 -10.09 32.30
CA MET A 1 10.13 -9.68 31.97
C MET A 1 10.11 -9.37 30.50
N GLU A 2 9.67 -10.33 29.71
CA GLU A 2 9.61 -10.24 28.26
C GLU A 2 8.35 -9.44 27.89
N GLN A 3 8.54 -8.28 27.26
CA GLN A 3 7.42 -7.47 26.79
C GLN A 3 6.77 -8.19 25.61
N HIS A 4 5.61 -8.80 25.86
CA HIS A 4 4.73 -9.36 24.86
C HIS A 4 4.21 -8.22 23.97
N ASN A 5 4.92 -7.95 22.88
CA ASN A 5 4.52 -6.99 21.87
C ASN A 5 3.24 -7.51 21.23
N ASP A 6 2.11 -6.89 21.58
CA ASP A 6 0.78 -7.20 21.07
C ASP A 6 0.75 -6.93 19.57
N LYS A 7 1.06 -7.97 18.79
CA LYS A 7 0.90 -7.99 17.34
C LYS A 7 -0.60 -7.90 17.09
N ARG A 8 -1.11 -6.67 16.96
CA ARG A 8 -2.47 -6.35 16.51
C ARG A 8 -2.85 -7.35 15.42
N CYS A 9 -3.70 -8.30 15.77
CA CYS A 9 -4.01 -9.41 14.88
C CYS A 9 -4.89 -8.86 13.75
N ILE A 10 -4.30 -8.68 12.57
CA ILE A 10 -4.96 -8.11 11.38
C ILE A 10 -6.02 -9.08 10.82
N SER A 11 -6.01 -10.34 11.27
CA SER A 11 -6.91 -11.40 10.82
C SER A 11 -7.26 -12.35 11.95
N HIS A 12 -8.44 -12.97 11.89
CA HIS A 12 -8.77 -14.10 12.78
C HIS A 12 -7.89 -15.34 12.52
N LYS A 13 -7.12 -15.36 11.41
CA LYS A 13 -6.27 -16.48 11.03
C LYS A 13 -4.91 -16.40 11.74
N PRO A 14 -4.35 -17.54 12.21
CA PRO A 14 -3.02 -17.55 12.82
C PRO A 14 -1.93 -17.09 11.85
N SER A 15 -0.96 -16.30 12.33
CA SER A 15 0.16 -15.78 11.52
C SER A 15 0.90 -16.89 10.77
N LYS A 16 1.24 -18.00 11.46
CA LYS A 16 1.91 -19.16 10.84
C LYS A 16 1.17 -19.69 9.61
N ARG A 17 -0.17 -19.67 9.66
CA ARG A 17 -1.02 -20.12 8.55
C ARG A 17 -1.02 -19.10 7.41
N ILE A 18 -1.04 -17.81 7.73
CA ILE A 18 -0.94 -16.73 6.74
C ILE A 18 0.42 -16.78 6.03
N ASP A 19 1.49 -16.97 6.78
CA ASP A 19 2.85 -17.07 6.23
C ASP A 19 2.99 -18.28 5.28
N ALA A 20 2.43 -19.43 5.67
CA ALA A 20 2.39 -20.62 4.81
C ALA A 20 1.59 -20.40 3.51
N ILE A 21 0.43 -19.74 3.60
CA ILE A 21 -0.41 -19.42 2.42
C ILE A 21 0.32 -18.45 1.49
N ASN A 22 0.99 -17.44 2.04
CA ASN A 22 1.67 -16.41 1.26
C ASN A 22 3.02 -16.87 0.69
N GLY A 23 3.38 -18.15 0.84
CA GLY A 23 4.65 -18.69 0.37
C GLY A 23 5.87 -18.06 1.05
N ARG A 24 5.67 -17.45 2.23
CA ARG A 24 6.72 -16.68 2.92
C ARG A 24 7.70 -17.66 3.57
N LEU A 25 8.69 -18.13 2.82
CA LEU A 25 9.81 -18.87 3.39
C LEU A 25 10.61 -17.93 4.32
N PRO A 26 10.97 -18.37 5.55
CA PRO A 26 11.58 -17.51 6.57
C PRO A 26 12.86 -16.77 6.13
N HIS A 27 13.50 -17.23 5.05
CA HIS A 27 14.84 -16.79 4.64
C HIS A 27 14.89 -16.08 3.27
N ILE A 28 14.09 -16.45 2.27
CA ILE A 28 14.21 -15.87 0.90
C ILE A 28 13.25 -14.70 0.67
N TRP A 29 11.98 -14.85 1.04
CA TRP A 29 10.99 -13.78 0.90
C TRP A 29 11.21 -12.66 1.92
N SER A 30 11.83 -12.97 3.07
CA SER A 30 12.27 -11.94 4.01
C SER A 30 13.29 -11.01 3.38
N ILE A 31 14.22 -11.51 2.56
CA ILE A 31 15.27 -10.67 1.95
C ILE A 31 14.69 -9.74 0.89
N LEU A 32 13.84 -10.23 -0.01
CA LEU A 32 13.19 -9.40 -1.04
C LEU A 32 12.27 -8.33 -0.43
N LEU A 33 11.52 -8.68 0.61
CA LEU A 33 10.67 -7.72 1.31
C LEU A 33 11.49 -6.75 2.19
N SER A 34 12.62 -7.19 2.78
CA SER A 34 13.49 -6.34 3.61
C SER A 34 14.29 -5.32 2.81
N CYS A 35 14.70 -5.62 1.57
CA CYS A 35 15.39 -4.65 0.71
C CYS A 35 14.43 -3.56 0.21
N SER A 36 13.18 -3.91 -0.15
CA SER A 36 12.15 -2.93 -0.55
C SER A 36 11.55 -2.15 0.64
N ALA A 37 11.49 -2.73 1.85
CA ALA A 37 10.95 -2.08 3.04
C ALA A 37 11.79 -0.89 3.56
N ALA A 38 13.03 -0.73 3.09
CA ALA A 38 13.90 0.38 3.49
C ALA A 38 13.55 1.72 2.81
N LEU A 39 12.77 1.69 1.71
CA LEU A 39 12.48 2.86 0.90
C LEU A 39 10.98 3.17 0.94
N ASN A 40 10.58 4.07 1.84
CA ASN A 40 9.23 4.63 1.81
C ASN A 40 9.10 5.53 0.57
N PRO A 41 8.22 5.22 -0.40
CA PRO A 41 8.05 6.07 -1.57
C PRO A 41 7.54 7.46 -1.17
N PRO A 42 7.95 8.53 -1.87
CA PRO A 42 7.45 9.87 -1.58
C PRO A 42 5.92 9.92 -1.58
N THR A 43 5.32 10.48 -0.52
CA THR A 43 3.86 10.57 -0.41
C THR A 43 3.24 11.32 -1.59
N SER A 44 3.92 12.36 -2.09
CA SER A 44 3.51 13.12 -3.27
C SER A 44 3.42 12.24 -4.52
N LEU A 45 4.34 11.28 -4.68
CA LEU A 45 4.34 10.31 -5.77
C LEU A 45 3.22 9.28 -5.60
N CYS A 46 3.03 8.74 -4.40
CA CYS A 46 1.93 7.81 -4.11
C CYS A 46 0.55 8.41 -4.40
N LYS A 47 0.35 9.71 -4.13
CA LYS A 47 -0.90 10.42 -4.40
C LYS A 47 -1.21 10.55 -5.89
N LYS A 48 -0.20 10.49 -6.77
CA LYS A 48 -0.39 10.51 -8.24
C LYS A 48 -1.01 9.21 -8.76
N LEU A 49 -0.85 8.10 -8.04
CA LEU A 49 -1.51 6.84 -8.38
C LEU A 49 -2.97 6.91 -7.92
N PHE A 50 -3.94 6.71 -8.83
CA PHE A 50 -5.39 6.80 -8.54
C PHE A 50 -5.84 8.09 -7.83
N PRO A 51 -5.56 9.32 -8.33
CA PRO A 51 -5.68 10.58 -7.58
C PRO A 51 -6.98 10.76 -6.78
N ALA A 52 -8.11 10.34 -7.36
CA ALA A 52 -9.45 10.46 -6.80
C ALA A 52 -9.62 9.83 -5.39
N ILE A 53 -8.79 8.85 -5.00
CA ILE A 53 -8.89 8.22 -3.66
C ILE A 53 -8.67 9.25 -2.55
N GLY A 54 -7.75 10.21 -2.72
CA GLY A 54 -7.48 11.22 -1.69
C GLY A 54 -8.71 12.09 -1.44
N GLU A 55 -9.27 12.63 -2.52
CA GLU A 55 -10.50 13.42 -2.48
C GLU A 55 -11.68 12.63 -1.89
N ARG A 56 -11.85 11.36 -2.29
CA ARG A 56 -12.90 10.49 -1.72
C ARG A 56 -12.71 10.27 -0.21
N HIS A 57 -11.49 10.02 0.22
CA HIS A 57 -11.17 9.81 1.63
C HIS A 57 -11.43 11.08 2.46
N ASP A 58 -11.00 12.24 1.98
CA ASP A 58 -11.20 13.52 2.67
C ASP A 58 -12.69 13.88 2.74
N ARG A 59 -13.45 13.59 1.67
CA ARG A 59 -14.91 13.79 1.65
C ARG A 59 -15.63 12.87 2.64
N LEU A 60 -15.20 11.62 2.78
CA LEU A 60 -15.80 10.70 3.77
C LEU A 60 -15.47 11.14 5.20
N ALA A 61 -14.23 11.57 5.46
CA ALA A 61 -13.85 12.13 6.75
C ALA A 61 -14.69 13.38 7.10
N ALA A 62 -14.96 14.25 6.13
CA ALA A 62 -15.83 15.41 6.33
C ALA A 62 -17.30 15.03 6.60
N LYS A 63 -17.80 13.97 5.94
CA LYS A 63 -19.17 13.45 6.15
C LYS A 63 -19.35 12.81 7.52
N GLU A 64 -18.37 12.04 8.02
CA GLU A 64 -18.40 11.51 9.39
C GLU A 64 -18.47 12.63 10.45
N LEU A 65 -17.92 13.80 10.14
CA LEU A 65 -17.92 14.97 11.02
C LEU A 65 -19.17 15.84 10.91
N SER A 66 -20.08 15.58 9.95
CA SER A 66 -21.30 16.37 9.73
C SER A 66 -22.54 15.68 10.32
N PRO A 67 -23.18 16.21 11.38
CA PRO A 67 -24.31 15.56 12.05
C PRO A 67 -25.61 15.47 11.24
N GLY A 68 -25.66 16.01 10.02
CA GLY A 68 -26.91 16.22 9.26
C GLY A 68 -26.97 15.59 7.86
N ASP A 69 -25.93 14.88 7.41
CA ASP A 69 -25.92 14.26 6.08
C ASP A 69 -26.50 12.83 6.16
N PRO A 70 -27.61 12.49 5.46
CA PRO A 70 -28.27 11.19 5.60
C PRO A 70 -27.48 10.02 4.97
N VAL A 71 -26.41 10.31 4.21
CA VAL A 71 -25.58 9.27 3.60
C VAL A 71 -24.48 8.87 4.57
N GLN A 72 -24.75 7.85 5.38
CA GLN A 72 -23.73 7.25 6.25
C GLN A 72 -22.61 6.64 5.38
N PRO A 73 -21.34 7.02 5.61
CA PRO A 73 -20.18 6.33 5.05
C PRO A 73 -20.31 4.82 5.28
N THR A 74 -20.32 4.03 4.23
CA THR A 74 -20.44 2.57 4.39
C THR A 74 -19.10 2.02 4.89
N VAL A 75 -19.11 1.19 5.93
CA VAL A 75 -17.89 0.55 6.50
C VAL A 75 -17.01 -0.09 5.42
N ALA A 76 -17.65 -0.68 4.40
CA ALA A 76 -16.96 -1.27 3.25
C ALA A 76 -16.21 -0.23 2.39
N GLU A 77 -16.78 0.97 2.18
CA GLU A 77 -16.14 2.04 1.40
C GLU A 77 -14.89 2.55 2.12
N ASN A 78 -14.98 2.81 3.43
CA ASN A 78 -13.85 3.21 4.25
C ASN A 78 -12.73 2.15 4.23
N ALA A 79 -13.08 0.87 4.44
CA ALA A 79 -12.12 -0.22 4.39
C ALA A 79 -11.46 -0.37 3.00
N PHE A 80 -12.24 -0.24 1.93
CA PHE A 80 -11.73 -0.34 0.56
C PHE A 80 -10.76 0.81 0.22
N LEU A 81 -11.08 2.04 0.60
CA LEU A 81 -10.18 3.18 0.41
C LEU A 81 -8.88 3.00 1.19
N GLN A 82 -8.92 2.45 2.41
CA GLN A 82 -7.70 2.12 3.17
C GLN A 82 -6.84 1.09 2.42
N VAL A 83 -7.44 0.04 1.88
CA VAL A 83 -6.72 -0.96 1.07
C VAL A 83 -6.06 -0.29 -0.14
N LEU A 84 -6.76 0.60 -0.83
CA LEU A 84 -6.16 1.30 -1.98
C LEU A 84 -5.04 2.28 -1.57
N ILE A 85 -5.15 2.93 -0.41
CA ILE A 85 -4.08 3.79 0.14
C ILE A 85 -2.83 2.96 0.43
N MET A 86 -2.99 1.78 1.03
CA MET A 86 -1.87 0.86 1.25
C MET A 86 -1.32 0.34 -0.07
N PHE A 87 -2.19 -0.03 -1.01
CA PHE A 87 -1.82 -0.50 -2.34
C PHE A 87 -0.96 0.52 -3.07
N ARG A 88 -1.28 1.81 -3.02
CA ARG A 88 -0.45 2.86 -3.64
C ARG A 88 1.01 2.82 -3.19
N LYS A 89 1.23 2.63 -1.89
CA LYS A 89 2.58 2.58 -1.32
C LYS A 89 3.31 1.33 -1.76
N THR A 90 2.69 0.16 -1.55
CA THR A 90 3.29 -1.13 -1.91
C THR A 90 3.56 -1.24 -3.41
N PHE A 91 2.63 -0.75 -4.24
CA PHE A 91 2.79 -0.78 -5.69
C PHE A 91 4.00 0.04 -6.18
N ILE A 92 4.19 1.27 -5.70
CA ILE A 92 5.34 2.11 -6.08
C ILE A 92 6.65 1.57 -5.49
N GLN A 93 6.59 1.02 -4.27
CA GLN A 93 7.76 0.41 -3.64
C GLN A 93 8.25 -0.82 -4.41
N ASP A 94 7.32 -1.71 -4.77
CA ASP A 94 7.64 -2.98 -5.42
C ASP A 94 7.87 -2.80 -6.92
N SER A 95 7.39 -1.71 -7.53
CA SER A 95 7.59 -1.45 -8.96
C SER A 95 9.06 -1.30 -9.35
N VAL A 96 9.93 -0.87 -8.42
CA VAL A 96 11.39 -0.79 -8.66
C VAL A 96 11.94 -2.16 -9.04
N LEU A 97 11.69 -3.16 -8.20
CA LEU A 97 12.10 -4.55 -8.44
C LEU A 97 11.35 -5.15 -9.64
N MET A 98 10.04 -4.90 -9.75
CA MET A 98 9.24 -5.45 -10.85
C MET A 98 9.67 -4.91 -12.22
N MET A 99 10.18 -3.69 -12.31
CA MET A 99 10.75 -3.14 -13.55
C MET A 99 12.07 -3.83 -13.94
N GLU A 100 12.87 -4.28 -12.97
CA GLU A 100 14.11 -5.03 -13.24
C GLU A 100 13.80 -6.46 -13.69
N LEU A 101 12.83 -7.11 -13.04
CA LEU A 101 12.43 -8.49 -13.36
C LEU A 101 11.63 -8.57 -14.67
N HIS A 102 10.79 -7.57 -14.95
CA HIS A 102 9.84 -7.61 -16.07
C HIS A 102 9.82 -6.29 -16.87
N PRO A 103 10.92 -5.89 -17.52
CA PRO A 103 11.05 -4.57 -18.14
C PRO A 103 10.07 -4.30 -19.30
N PHE A 104 9.44 -5.34 -19.86
CA PHE A 104 8.58 -5.23 -21.03
C PHE A 104 7.08 -5.13 -20.73
N TYR A 105 6.68 -4.96 -19.46
CA TYR A 105 5.27 -4.76 -19.14
C TYR A 105 4.81 -3.35 -19.56
N HIS A 106 3.64 -3.30 -20.19
CA HIS A 106 3.05 -2.07 -20.70
C HIS A 106 2.74 -1.06 -19.58
N ILE A 107 2.56 -1.54 -18.35
CA ILE A 107 2.31 -0.69 -17.19
C ILE A 107 3.45 0.33 -16.96
N TRP A 108 4.69 0.00 -17.32
CA TRP A 108 5.86 0.88 -17.20
C TRP A 108 5.83 2.07 -18.16
N GLN A 109 4.99 2.05 -19.19
CA GLN A 109 4.79 3.18 -20.11
C GLN A 109 3.92 4.28 -19.50
N HIS A 110 3.29 4.03 -18.34
CA HIS A 110 2.49 5.02 -17.66
C HIS A 110 3.37 6.19 -17.16
N SER A 111 2.88 7.42 -17.32
CA SER A 111 3.63 8.66 -17.04
C SER A 111 4.21 8.76 -15.64
N ILE A 112 3.58 8.09 -14.66
CA ILE A 112 4.08 8.01 -13.27
C ILE A 112 5.50 7.43 -13.17
N PHE A 113 5.88 6.52 -14.08
CA PHE A 113 7.20 5.88 -14.10
C PHE A 113 8.26 6.73 -14.81
N SER A 114 7.84 7.77 -15.53
CA SER A 114 8.71 8.82 -16.08
C SER A 114 8.77 10.06 -15.18
N ASP A 115 8.03 10.08 -14.08
CA ASP A 115 8.00 11.21 -13.16
C ASP A 115 9.38 11.44 -12.52
N PRO A 116 9.87 12.69 -12.43
CA PRO A 116 11.17 12.96 -11.81
C PRO A 116 11.29 12.46 -10.36
N ALA A 117 10.19 12.45 -9.61
CA ALA A 117 10.17 11.91 -8.26
C ALA A 117 10.29 10.38 -8.25
N TYR A 118 9.70 9.69 -9.23
CA TYR A 118 9.87 8.24 -9.40
C TYR A 118 11.30 7.90 -9.84
N LEU A 119 11.84 8.61 -10.83
CA LEU A 119 13.20 8.39 -11.33
C LEU A 119 14.28 8.69 -10.27
N SER A 120 13.98 9.56 -9.31
CA SER A 120 14.85 9.82 -8.16
C SER A 120 14.68 8.77 -7.05
N PHE A 121 13.46 8.23 -6.88
CA PHE A 121 13.18 7.15 -5.94
C PHE A 121 13.72 5.79 -6.38
N LYS A 122 13.71 5.51 -7.68
CA LYS A 122 14.19 4.26 -8.29
C LYS A 122 15.72 4.11 -8.21
N ARG A 123 16.45 5.23 -8.14
CA ARG A 123 17.92 5.26 -8.11
C ARG A 123 18.45 4.72 -6.79
#